data_AF-G1L5K7-F1
#
_entry.id   AF-G1L5K7-F1
#
_cell.length_a   1.000
_cell.length_b   1.000
_cell.length_c   1.000
_cell.angle_alpha   90.00
_cell.angle_beta   90.00
_cell.angle_gamma   90.00
#
_symmetry.space_group_name_H-M   'P 1'
#
loop_
_entity.id
_entity.type
_entity.pdbx_description
1 polymer ?
#
loop_
_entity_poly.entity_id
_entity_poly.type
_entity_poly.pdbx_seq_one_letter_code
_entity_poly.pdbx_strand_id
1 'polypeptide(L)'
;MAFGGTRGLMQRWEPVLGAVALFLMLLSAAAAQEPSGAACSQNTNRTCEECLKNVSCLWCHTNKACLDYPVSRVLPPSSLCQLSSARWGVCWGLFKEENPYARFENN
;
A
#
# COMPACT_ATOMS: atom_id res chain seq x y z
N MET A 1 -32.91 -21.10 -65.54
CA MET A 1 -33.15 -21.85 -64.29
C MET A 1 -31.78 -22.40 -63.88
N ALA A 2 -31.17 -22.16 -62.72
CA ALA A 2 -31.69 -21.81 -61.41
C ALA A 2 -30.53 -21.25 -60.53
N PHE A 3 -30.88 -20.25 -59.71
CA PHE A 3 -30.33 -19.82 -58.41
C PHE A 3 -28.81 -19.65 -58.21
N GLY A 4 -28.43 -18.38 -58.03
CA GLY A 4 -27.24 -17.99 -57.25
C GLY A 4 -27.41 -18.23 -55.75
N GLY A 5 -26.30 -18.19 -55.03
CA GLY A 5 -26.24 -18.30 -53.58
C GLY A 5 -24.85 -17.95 -53.06
N THR A 6 -24.68 -16.67 -52.74
CA THR A 6 -23.54 -16.07 -52.03
C THR A 6 -23.22 -16.83 -50.74
N ARG A 7 -22.10 -17.56 -50.70
CA ARG A 7 -21.50 -18.05 -49.46
C ARG A 7 -20.62 -16.95 -48.86
N GLY A 8 -20.93 -16.55 -47.63
CA GLY A 8 -19.95 -15.87 -46.77
C GLY A 8 -20.28 -14.44 -46.34
N LEU A 9 -21.55 -14.01 -46.33
CA LEU A 9 -21.95 -12.87 -45.50
C LEU A 9 -22.03 -13.36 -44.04
N MET A 10 -20.93 -13.53 -43.31
CA MET A 10 -20.90 -13.67 -41.84
C MET A 10 -19.42 -13.68 -41.37
N GLN A 11 -18.66 -12.59 -41.50
CA GLN A 11 -17.31 -12.53 -40.91
C GLN A 11 -16.85 -11.14 -40.46
N ARG A 12 -17.75 -10.14 -40.43
CA ARG A 12 -17.35 -8.75 -40.17
C ARG A 12 -17.44 -8.34 -38.69
N TRP A 13 -18.18 -9.06 -37.84
CA TRP A 13 -18.57 -8.57 -36.49
C TRP A 13 -18.11 -9.46 -35.32
N GLU A 14 -17.32 -10.51 -35.56
CA GLU A 14 -16.70 -11.34 -34.50
C GLU A 14 -15.60 -10.63 -33.67
N PRO A 15 -14.78 -9.70 -34.19
CA PRO A 15 -13.68 -9.16 -33.38
C PRO A 15 -14.14 -8.13 -32.35
N VAL A 16 -15.32 -7.53 -32.56
CA VAL A 16 -15.85 -6.48 -31.68
C VAL A 16 -16.41 -7.09 -30.39
N LEU A 17 -17.13 -8.21 -30.48
CA LEU A 17 -17.65 -8.91 -29.31
C LEU A 17 -16.53 -9.55 -28.48
N GLY A 18 -15.54 -10.14 -29.16
CA GLY A 18 -14.34 -10.67 -28.49
C GLY A 18 -13.53 -9.58 -27.80
N ALA A 19 -13.33 -8.44 -28.46
CA ALA A 19 -12.62 -7.31 -27.87
C ALA A 19 -13.37 -6.69 -26.68
N VAL A 20 -14.69 -6.55 -26.75
CA VAL A 20 -15.52 -6.06 -25.64
C VAL A 20 -15.51 -7.03 -24.47
N ALA A 21 -15.61 -8.34 -24.72
CA ALA A 21 -15.50 -9.36 -23.67
C ALA A 21 -14.11 -9.36 -23.02
N LEU A 22 -13.04 -9.22 -23.80
CA LEU A 22 -11.67 -9.09 -23.30
C LEU A 22 -11.50 -7.81 -22.46
N PHE A 23 -12.08 -6.69 -22.90
CA PHE A 23 -12.05 -5.42 -22.17
C PHE A 23 -12.83 -5.50 -20.85
N LEU A 24 -13.98 -6.16 -20.83
CA LEU A 24 -14.76 -6.39 -19.59
C LEU A 24 -14.02 -7.31 -18.60
N MET A 25 -13.29 -8.33 -19.10
CA MET A 25 -12.42 -9.16 -18.28
C MET A 25 -11.24 -8.37 -17.69
N LEU A 26 -10.62 -7.48 -18.47
CA LEU A 26 -9.55 -6.59 -18.01
C LEU A 26 -10.05 -5.58 -16.97
N LEU A 27 -11.27 -5.07 -17.11
CA LEU A 27 -11.83 -4.06 -16.20
C LEU A 27 -12.19 -4.64 -14.82
N SER A 28 -12.48 -5.95 -14.75
CA SER A 28 -12.81 -6.65 -13.50
C SER A 28 -11.58 -6.86 -12.58
N ALA A 29 -10.36 -6.77 -13.11
CA ALA A 29 -9.12 -6.96 -12.34
C ALA A 29 -8.70 -5.73 -11.51
N ALA A 30 -9.40 -4.59 -11.65
CA ALA A 30 -9.10 -3.35 -10.91
C ALA A 30 -9.92 -3.20 -9.61
N ALA A 31 -10.71 -4.21 -9.21
CA ALA A 31 -11.49 -4.16 -7.99
C ALA A 31 -10.61 -4.45 -6.76
N ALA A 32 -10.27 -3.38 -6.04
CA ALA A 32 -9.85 -3.37 -4.63
C ALA A 32 -8.58 -4.17 -4.31
N GLN A 33 -7.42 -3.64 -4.69
CA GLN A 33 -6.27 -3.70 -3.79
C GLN A 33 -6.48 -2.62 -2.70
N GLU A 34 -7.41 -2.89 -1.78
CA GLU A 34 -7.28 -2.30 -0.45
C GLU A 34 -5.89 -2.73 0.04
N PRO A 35 -5.03 -1.80 0.50
CA PRO A 35 -3.80 -2.19 1.14
C PRO A 35 -4.20 -3.00 2.37
N SER A 36 -4.14 -4.33 2.24
CA SER A 36 -4.23 -5.31 3.32
C SER A 36 -3.01 -5.20 4.23
N GLY A 37 -2.64 -3.98 4.63
CA GLY A 37 -1.87 -3.76 5.83
C GLY A 37 -2.78 -4.09 6.98
N ALA A 38 -2.54 -5.22 7.65
CA ALA A 38 -3.01 -5.40 9.01
C ALA A 38 -2.80 -4.06 9.76
N ALA A 39 -3.85 -3.53 10.39
CA ALA A 39 -3.75 -2.28 11.14
C ALA A 39 -2.49 -2.32 12.01
N CYS A 40 -1.62 -1.32 11.90
CA CYS A 40 -0.30 -1.32 12.55
C CYS A 40 -0.44 -1.60 14.07
N SER A 41 -1.57 -1.21 14.65
CA SER A 41 -1.96 -1.51 16.03
C SER A 41 -1.87 -2.99 16.42
N GLN A 42 -2.06 -3.94 15.49
CA GLN A 42 -1.94 -5.38 15.79
C GLN A 42 -0.53 -5.77 16.24
N ASN A 43 0.47 -4.97 15.87
CA ASN A 43 1.85 -5.20 16.22
C ASN A 43 2.35 -4.34 17.38
N THR A 44 1.43 -3.74 18.12
CA THR A 44 1.73 -3.11 19.41
C THR A 44 2.28 -4.15 20.39
N ASN A 45 3.21 -3.73 21.25
CA ASN A 45 3.95 -4.60 22.18
C ASN A 45 4.86 -5.67 21.55
N ARG A 46 5.19 -5.54 20.26
CA ARG A 46 6.15 -6.41 19.58
C ARG A 46 7.51 -5.71 19.42
N THR A 47 8.25 -6.04 18.36
CA THR A 47 9.50 -5.38 17.99
C THR A 47 9.27 -4.34 16.91
N CYS A 48 10.22 -3.43 16.81
CA CYS A 48 10.25 -2.36 15.81
C CYS A 48 10.28 -2.94 14.38
N GLU A 49 11.08 -3.97 14.14
CA GLU A 49 11.16 -4.67 12.85
C GLU A 49 9.82 -5.28 12.44
N GLU A 50 9.07 -5.79 13.42
CA GLU A 50 7.79 -6.41 13.12
C GLU A 50 6.69 -5.36 12.89
N CYS A 51 6.77 -4.22 13.57
CA CYS A 51 5.88 -3.08 13.35
C CYS A 51 6.14 -2.42 11.99
N LEU A 52 7.41 -2.22 11.65
CA LEU A 52 7.86 -1.57 10.43
C LEU A 52 7.96 -2.55 9.23
N LYS A 53 7.35 -3.73 9.32
CA LYS A 53 7.05 -4.55 8.13
C LYS A 53 6.26 -3.75 7.10
N ASN A 54 5.41 -2.84 7.56
CA ASN A 54 4.77 -1.83 6.74
C ASN A 54 5.45 -0.47 6.94
N VAL A 55 5.88 0.15 5.85
CA VAL A 55 6.50 1.49 5.89
C VAL A 55 5.53 2.60 6.29
N SER A 56 4.22 2.32 6.20
CA SER A 56 3.15 3.19 6.67
C SER A 56 2.93 3.13 8.19
N CYS A 57 3.65 2.26 8.91
CA CYS A 57 3.56 2.17 10.37
C CYS A 57 4.61 3.06 11.05
N LEU A 58 4.26 3.54 12.24
CA LEU A 58 5.15 4.22 13.17
C LEU A 58 5.32 3.36 14.42
N TRP A 59 6.58 3.11 14.77
CA TRP A 59 6.96 2.48 16.01
C TRP A 59 7.39 3.52 17.04
N CYS A 60 6.78 3.47 18.22
CA CYS A 60 7.19 4.27 19.37
C CYS A 60 7.92 3.41 20.40
N HIS A 61 9.21 3.68 20.60
CA HIS A 61 10.03 2.93 21.56
C HIS A 61 9.56 3.13 23.01
N THR A 62 9.11 4.33 23.38
CA THR A 62 8.72 4.68 24.77
C THR A 62 7.59 3.78 25.29
N ASN A 63 6.52 3.63 24.52
CA ASN A 63 5.33 2.87 24.91
C ASN A 63 5.20 1.52 24.20
N LYS A 64 6.20 1.12 23.40
CA LYS A 64 6.17 -0.05 22.51
C LYS A 64 4.89 -0.10 21.65
N ALA A 65 4.45 1.06 21.19
CA ALA A 65 3.22 1.20 20.42
C ALA A 65 3.53 1.17 18.93
N CYS A 66 2.70 0.45 18.16
CA CYS A 66 2.74 0.46 16.70
C CYS A 66 1.45 1.10 16.21
N LEU A 67 1.55 2.20 15.45
CA LEU A 67 0.39 2.98 15.04
C LEU A 67 0.45 3.25 13.55
N ASP A 68 -0.71 3.36 12.91
CA ASP A 68 -0.78 3.80 11.52
C ASP A 68 -0.32 5.24 11.43
N TYR A 69 0.69 5.47 10.60
CA TYR A 69 1.30 6.77 10.43
C TYR A 69 1.06 7.31 9.04
N PRO A 70 0.37 8.45 8.90
CA PRO A 70 0.09 9.00 7.60
C PRO A 70 1.41 9.47 6.97
N VAL A 71 1.73 8.92 5.80
CA VAL A 71 2.86 9.33 4.95
C VAL A 71 2.71 10.73 4.34
N SER A 72 1.68 11.49 4.75
CA SER A 72 1.48 12.88 4.34
C SER A 72 2.50 13.83 4.97
N ARG A 73 3.14 13.45 6.09
CA ARG A 73 4.19 14.24 6.74
C ARG A 73 5.46 13.42 6.95
N VAL A 74 6.59 14.02 6.60
CA VAL A 74 7.90 13.36 6.71
C VAL A 74 8.30 13.10 8.17
N LEU A 75 7.94 13.99 9.10
CA LEU A 75 8.26 13.89 10.52
C LEU A 75 6.99 13.69 11.37
N PRO A 76 6.94 12.65 12.23
CA PRO A 76 5.82 12.44 13.14
C PRO A 76 5.77 13.56 14.19
N PRO A 77 4.57 14.02 14.59
CA PRO A 77 4.45 15.02 15.64
C PRO A 77 4.82 14.42 17.01
N SER A 78 5.49 15.21 17.85
CA SER A 78 5.90 14.83 19.21
C SER A 78 4.73 14.45 20.13
N SER A 79 3.50 14.86 19.78
CA SER A 79 2.28 14.48 20.51
C SER A 79 1.95 13.00 20.44
N LEU A 80 2.35 12.30 19.37
CA LEU A 80 2.15 10.86 19.22
C LEU A 80 3.29 10.06 19.86
N CYS A 81 4.52 10.45 19.56
CA CYS A 81 5.72 9.89 20.16
C CYS A 81 6.86 10.90 20.01
N GLN A 82 7.71 10.99 21.01
CA GLN A 82 8.88 11.84 20.94
C GLN A 82 9.77 11.42 19.78
N LEU A 83 10.29 12.38 19.01
CA LEU A 83 11.02 12.14 17.77
C LEU A 83 12.27 11.29 18.04
N SER A 84 12.93 11.52 19.19
CA SER A 84 14.04 10.69 19.67
C SER A 84 13.71 9.19 19.79
N SER A 85 12.46 8.84 20.11
CA SER A 85 11.95 7.48 20.33
C SER A 85 11.05 6.93 19.22
N ALA A 86 10.64 7.78 18.28
CA ALA A 86 9.82 7.43 17.13
C ALA A 86 10.67 6.82 16.01
N ARG A 87 10.17 5.79 15.32
CA ARG A 87 10.82 5.16 14.16
C ARG A 87 9.77 4.89 13.10
N TRP A 88 10.01 5.30 11.87
CA TRP A 88 9.13 5.07 10.73
C TRP A 88 9.97 4.72 9.50
N GLY A 89 9.41 3.90 8.60
CA GLY A 89 10.10 3.39 7.42
C GLY A 89 11.17 2.34 7.71
N VAL A 90 12.12 2.62 8.60
CA VAL A 90 13.21 1.69 8.95
C VAL A 90 13.41 1.59 10.46
N CYS A 91 13.73 0.37 10.91
CA CYS A 91 14.16 0.16 12.27
C CYS A 91 15.67 0.32 12.38
N TRP A 92 16.12 1.38 13.03
CA TRP A 92 17.53 1.57 13.36
C TRP A 92 17.88 0.69 14.57
N GLY A 93 18.90 -0.16 14.45
CA GLY A 93 19.26 -1.22 15.41
C GLY A 93 19.82 -0.74 16.77
N LEU A 94 20.16 -1.70 17.63
CA LEU A 94 20.46 -1.64 19.09
C LEU A 94 21.49 -0.60 19.60
N PHE A 95 22.04 0.29 18.78
CA PHE A 95 22.74 1.47 19.28
C PHE A 95 21.70 2.55 19.54
N LYS A 96 21.45 2.83 20.81
CA LYS A 96 20.40 3.73 21.31
C LYS A 96 20.65 5.21 21.01
N GLU A 97 21.39 5.51 19.95
CA GLU A 97 22.04 6.79 19.72
C GLU A 97 22.18 6.95 18.20
N GLU A 98 21.34 7.66 17.48
CA GLU A 98 20.26 8.57 17.81
C GLU A 98 19.26 8.38 16.67
N ASN A 99 17.95 8.59 16.87
CA ASN A 99 17.14 8.85 15.68
C ASN A 99 17.78 10.06 14.99
N PRO A 100 18.30 9.99 13.76
CA PRO A 100 18.90 11.17 13.12
C PRO A 100 17.90 12.32 13.02
N TYR A 101 16.61 12.00 13.09
CA TYR A 101 15.55 12.98 13.10
C TYR A 101 15.31 13.64 14.48
N ALA A 102 15.85 13.11 15.57
CA ALA A 102 15.68 13.67 16.93
C ALA A 102 16.07 15.15 17.01
N ARG A 103 17.05 15.58 16.20
CA ARG A 103 17.49 16.98 16.14
C ARG A 103 16.39 17.95 15.65
N PHE A 104 15.38 17.47 14.94
CA PHE A 104 14.30 18.30 14.40
C PHE A 104 13.11 18.45 15.34
N GLU A 105 13.17 17.92 16.57
CA GLU A 105 12.04 17.91 17.50
C GLU A 105 11.59 19.32 17.93
N ASN A 106 12.42 20.35 17.72
CA ASN A 106 12.19 21.73 18.18
C ASN A 106 12.51 22.81 17.11
N ASN A 107 12.56 22.44 15.83
CA ASN A 107 12.85 23.36 14.73
C ASN A 107 11.62 23.55 13.84
#